data_AF-A0A1A9X3J5-F1
#
_entry.id   AF-A0A1A9X3J5-F1
#
_cell.length_a   1.000
_cell.length_b   1.000
_cell.length_c   1.000
_cell.angle_alpha   90.00
_cell.angle_beta   90.00
_cell.angle_gamma   90.00
#
_symmetry.space_group_name_H-M   'P 1'
#
loop_
_entity.id
_entity.type
_entity.pdbx_description
1 polymer ?
#
loop_
_entity_poly.entity_id
_entity_poly.type
_entity_poly.pdbx_seq_one_letter_code
_entity_poly.pdbx_strand_id
1 'polypeptide(L)' 'MWFEILPSAAIITVALAIPIHATYGIHKLVLGNPYRRNMDERFDRVLYLRDRRLNNDPYIQNGLEKIPDKADDED' A
#
# COMPACT_ATOMS: atom_id res chain seq x y z
N MET A 1 8.73 32.66 29.66
CA MET A 1 7.55 33.16 28.91
C MET A 1 6.81 31.99 28.27
N TRP A 2 5.52 32.12 27.94
CA TRP A 2 4.71 30.99 27.44
C TRP A 2 5.28 30.31 26.18
N PHE A 3 6.08 31.01 25.38
CA PHE A 3 6.70 30.48 24.16
C PHE A 3 7.88 29.52 24.40
N GLU A 4 8.41 29.44 25.63
CA GLU A 4 9.54 28.54 25.95
C GLU A 4 9.16 27.05 25.84
N ILE A 5 7.86 26.73 25.77
CA ILE A 5 7.37 25.37 25.50
C ILE A 5 7.48 24.99 24.02
N LEU A 6 7.55 25.98 23.11
CA LEU A 6 7.51 25.74 21.66
C LEU A 6 8.67 24.87 21.16
N PRO A 7 9.93 25.04 21.62
CA PRO A 7 11.03 24.16 21.22
C PRO A 7 10.78 22.70 21.61
N SER A 8 10.32 22.43 22.84
CA SER A 8 9.99 21.06 23.26
C SER A 8 8.81 20.48 22.50
N ALA A 9 7.76 21.28 22.26
CA ALA A 9 6.61 20.85 21.49
C ALA A 9 6.99 20.54 20.03
N ALA A 10 7.86 21.35 19.43
CA ALA A 10 8.38 21.13 18.08
C ALA A 10 9.18 19.83 17.98
N ILE A 11 10.09 19.56 18.92
CA ILE A 11 10.86 18.30 18.96
C ILE A 11 9.93 17.10 19.02
N ILE A 12 8.93 17.12 19.92
CA ILE A 12 7.96 16.03 20.07
C ILE A 12 7.17 15.84 18.77
N THR A 13 6.71 16.94 18.17
CA THR A 13 5.91 16.90 16.93
C THR A 13 6.70 16.30 15.78
N VAL A 14 7.95 16.74 15.60
CA VAL A 14 8.85 16.21 14.57
C VAL A 14 9.14 14.73 14.82
N ALA A 15 9.44 14.35 16.06
CA ALA A 15 9.71 12.96 16.42
C ALA A 15 8.51 12.04 16.13
N LEU A 16 7.27 12.51 16.37
CA LEU A 16 6.05 11.76 16.07
C LEU A 16 5.70 11.74 14.58
N ALA A 17 6.07 12.77 13.82
CA ALA A 17 5.83 12.84 12.38
C ALA A 17 6.76 11.90 11.59
N ILE A 18 8.00 11.69 12.06
CA ILE A 18 9.02 10.89 11.35
C ILE A 18 8.52 9.48 11.01
N PRO A 19 7.99 8.66 11.94
CA PRO A 19 7.54 7.31 11.62
C PRO A 19 6.48 7.25 10.51
N ILE A 20 5.55 8.20 10.49
CA ILE A 20 4.46 8.25 9.50
C ILE A 20 5.03 8.55 8.11
N HIS A 21 5.93 9.53 7.99
CA HIS A 21 6.54 9.85 6.71
C HIS A 21 7.58 8.82 6.25
N ALA A 22 8.33 8.24 7.19
CA ALA A 22 9.30 7.19 6.90
C ALA A 22 8.59 5.93 6.38
N THR A 23 7.49 5.50 6.99
CA THR A 23 6.75 4.31 6.56
C THR A 23 6.20 4.45 5.14
N TYR A 24 5.75 5.64 4.73
CA TYR A 24 5.38 5.91 3.33
C TYR A 24 6.51 5.59 2.36
N GLY A 25 7.73 6.07 2.66
CA GLY A 25 8.91 5.82 1.83
C GLY A 25 9.32 4.34 1.83
N ILE A 26 9.33 3.70 3.00
CA ILE A 26 9.66 2.28 3.16
C ILE A 26 8.68 1.40 2.38
N HIS A 27 7.37 1.66 2.48
CA HIS A 27 6.36 0.89 1.75
C HIS A 27 6.54 1.03 0.24
N LYS A 28 6.79 2.25 -0.25
CA LYS A 28 7.04 2.46 -1.68
C LYS A 28 8.28 1.70 -2.18
N LEU A 29 9.32 1.60 -1.35
CA LEU A 29 10.55 0.88 -1.69
C LEU A 29 10.37 -0.65 -1.65
N VAL A 30 9.67 -1.18 -0.64
CA VAL A 30 9.54 -2.64 -0.43
C VAL A 30 8.38 -3.24 -1.23
N LEU A 31 7.26 -2.53 -1.35
CA LEU A 31 6.00 -3.04 -1.91
C LEU A 31 5.69 -2.45 -3.29
N GLY A 32 6.48 -1.48 -3.77
CA GLY A 32 6.17 -0.71 -4.99
C GLY A 32 4.97 0.24 -4.86
N ASN A 33 4.27 0.22 -3.72
CA ASN A 33 3.12 1.06 -3.43
C ASN A 33 3.30 1.73 -2.04
N PRO A 34 3.10 3.05 -1.91
CA PRO A 34 3.18 3.74 -0.62
C PRO A 34 2.18 3.26 0.43
N TYR A 35 1.04 2.69 0.01
CA TYR A 35 -0.01 2.25 0.92
C TYR A 35 -0.12 0.74 0.94
N ARG A 36 -0.17 0.18 2.15
CA ARG A 36 -0.44 -1.23 2.37
C ARG A 36 -1.95 -1.50 2.23
N ARG A 37 -2.33 -2.57 1.55
CA ARG A 37 -3.74 -2.99 1.46
C ARG A 37 -4.26 -3.47 2.81
N ASN A 38 -5.54 -3.18 3.08
CA ASN A 38 -6.22 -3.71 4.25
C ASN A 38 -6.35 -5.24 4.14
N MET A 39 -6.21 -5.92 5.28
CA MET A 39 -6.35 -7.38 5.42
C MET A 39 -7.07 -7.74 6.73
N ASP A 40 -7.81 -6.80 7.33
CA ASP A 40 -8.52 -7.00 8.59
C ASP A 40 -9.69 -7.98 8.41
N GLU A 41 -10.43 -7.86 7.31
CA GLU A 41 -11.53 -8.76 7.00
C GLU A 41 -11.08 -10.03 6.26
N ARG A 42 -11.85 -11.11 6.44
CA ARG A 42 -11.58 -12.39 5.76
C ARG A 42 -11.66 -12.25 4.25
N PHE A 43 -12.62 -11.48 3.76
CA PHE A 43 -12.81 -11.27 2.31
C PHE A 43 -11.59 -10.56 1.70
N ASP A 44 -11.11 -9.49 2.34
CA ASP A 44 -9.93 -8.75 1.91
C ASP A 44 -8.67 -9.64 1.85
N ARG A 45 -8.48 -10.51 2.84
CA ARG A 45 -7.37 -11.49 2.82
C ARG A 45 -7.45 -12.45 1.64
N VAL A 46 -8.65 -12.95 1.32
CA VAL A 46 -8.85 -13.85 0.18
C VAL A 46 -8.56 -13.12 -1.12
N LEU A 47 -9.01 -11.88 -1.28
CA LEU A 47 -8.72 -11.06 -2.47
C LEU A 47 -7.22 -10.74 -2.58
N TYR A 48 -6.54 -10.42 -1.48
CA TYR A 48 -5.09 -10.20 -1.47
C TYR A 48 -4.32 -11.44 -1.96
N LEU A 49 -4.71 -12.63 -1.49
CA LEU A 49 -4.13 -13.89 -1.93
C LEU A 49 -4.47 -14.21 -3.39
N ARG A 50 -5.69 -13.88 -3.84
CA ARG A 50 -6.11 -14.04 -5.25
C ARG A 50 -5.19 -13.23 -6.17
N ASP A 51 -5.00 -11.95 -5.85
CA ASP A 51 -4.18 -11.05 -6.67
C ASP A 51 -2.70 -11.51 -6.66
N ARG A 52 -2.17 -11.96 -5.51
CA ARG A 52 -0.83 -12.57 -5.44
C ARG A 52 -0.71 -13.83 -6.30
N ARG A 53 -1.74 -14.68 -6.39
CA ARG A 53 -1.70 -15.91 -7.21
C ARG A 53 -1.80 -15.63 -8.71
N LEU A 54 -2.56 -14.60 -9.10
CA LEU A 54 -2.72 -14.22 -10.51
C LEU A 54 -1.48 -13.50 -11.05
N ASN A 55 -0.89 -12.60 -10.26
CA ASN A 55 0.15 -11.66 -10.74
C ASN A 55 1.51 -11.81 -10.10
N ASN A 56 1.68 -12.73 -9.14
CA ASN A 56 2.83 -12.78 -8.24
C ASN A 56 3.07 -11.50 -7.42
N ASP A 57 2.26 -10.45 -7.56
CA ASP A 57 2.31 -9.22 -6.79
C ASP A 57 0.89 -8.66 -6.58
N PRO A 58 0.41 -8.49 -5.32
CA PRO A 58 -0.93 -8.01 -5.01
C PRO A 58 -1.13 -6.50 -5.21
N TYR A 59 -0.05 -5.75 -5.50
CA TYR A 59 -0.10 -4.32 -5.80
C TYR A 59 -0.10 -4.03 -7.31
N ILE A 60 0.12 -5.04 -8.14
CA ILE A 60 -0.03 -4.95 -9.60
C ILE A 60 -1.44 -5.38 -9.96
N GLN A 61 -2.23 -4.46 -10.53
CA GLN A 61 -3.61 -4.74 -10.94
C GLN A 61 -3.63 -5.38 -12.33
N ASN A 62 -4.47 -6.41 -12.51
CA ASN A 62 -4.85 -6.87 -13.85
C ASN A 62 -6.03 -6.04 -14.34
N GLY A 63 -5.84 -5.30 -15.43
CA GLY A 63 -6.94 -4.71 -16.16
C GLY A 63 -7.56 -5.71 -17.15
N LEU A 64 -8.34 -5.15 -18.08
CA LEU A 64 -9.06 -5.92 -19.08
C LEU A 64 -8.12 -6.50 -20.15
N GLU A 65 -6.92 -5.94 -20.30
CA GLU A 65 -5.88 -6.40 -21.23
C GLU A 65 -5.37 -7.82 -20.94
N LYS A 66 -5.63 -8.35 -19.74
CA LYS A 66 -5.30 -9.73 -19.37
C LYS A 66 -6.38 -10.74 -19.71
N ILE A 67 -7.55 -10.27 -20.15
CA ILE A 67 -8.67 -11.11 -20.57
C ILE A 67 -8.50 -11.32 -22.08
N PRO A 68 -8.54 -12.57 -22.58
CA PRO A 68 -8.52 -12.81 -24.01
C PRO A 68 -9.75 -12.18 -24.67
N ASP A 69 -9.54 -11.50 -25.81
CA ASP A 69 -10.64 -11.05 -26.65
C ASP A 69 -11.34 -12.26 -27.27
N LYS A 70 -12.65 -12.18 -27.54
CA LYS A 70 -13.39 -13.29 -28.15
C LYS A 70 -12.86 -13.60 -29.56
N ALA A 71 -12.09 -14.68 -29.67
CA ALA A 71 -12.05 -15.64 -30.78
C ALA A 71 -11.02 -16.73 -30.49
N ASP A 72 -11.40 -17.79 -29.77
CA ASP A 72 -10.71 -19.10 -29.74
C ASP A 72 -11.74 -20.22 -29.41
N ASP A 73 -12.99 -20.08 -29.88
CA ASP A 73 -14.01 -21.15 -29.86
C ASP A 73 -14.16 -21.82 -31.26
N GLU A 74 -13.14 -21.69 -32.11
CA GLU A 74 -13.02 -22.42 -33.38
C GLU A 74 -11.68 -23.17 -33.41
N ASP A 75 -11.62 -24.33 -32.74
CA ASP A 75 -10.82 -25.52 -33.11
C ASP A 75 -11.18 -26.73 -32.22
#